data_AF-A0A8S2SBN5-F1
#
_entry.id   AF-A0A8S2SBN5-F1
#
_cell.length_a   1.000
_cell.length_b   1.000
_cell.length_c   1.000
_cell.angle_alpha   90.00
_cell.angle_beta   90.00
_cell.angle_gamma   90.00
#
_symmetry.space_group_name_H-M   'P 1'
#
loop_
_entity.id
_entity.type
_entity.pdbx_description
1 polymer ?
#
loop_
_entity_poly.entity_id
_entity_poly.type
_entity_poly.pdbx_seq_one_letter_code
_entity_poly.pdbx_strand_id
1 'polypeptide(L)'
;GYPLLTVTEEQINKTRVIKIKQQRFIADGSADDENLQWKIPVTVFTKSNPKQIAQQILLETPETTITLDNISEDDWIKFNYNSIGLYRVKYESETLARLNEAISNKAIGPQDRLMIQNDVAALCNAGHQSFVDYLKLLPSYADEDNFTVWKSIASNIGDLTSLLQYTNYFGEFTKYRLNLFSSIQKKLGWDADQNENPLSAMLRPMILSIVGKSGDQNVIDEAKKRFERHIAGDLIDPNIRGAVYVIVARYGDESTQEALRKLYFAADMTEEKVRLLRSMGQSIEPKIIENTLKFVFEGDNVRMQDSISGLVGCTSSCDGRDLVWKFLQKNWKSLVERFGDKSNFLIAFVEYGLSDFADEKTASEIKSFFESMNTPLVARPVKKVLETIHMRSEVLKRDSKAIEEYLKKQ
;
A
#
# COMPACT_ATOMS: atom_id res chain seq x y z
N GLY A 1 -1.70 11.95 -19.97
CA GLY A 1 -2.37 10.97 -19.09
C GLY A 1 -2.58 9.66 -19.83
N TYR A 2 -3.45 8.80 -19.33
CA TYR A 2 -3.88 7.56 -19.99
C TYR A 2 -5.40 7.37 -19.78
N PRO A 3 -6.09 6.55 -20.61
CA PRO A 3 -7.54 6.41 -20.52
C PRO A 3 -8.01 5.47 -19.40
N LEU A 4 -9.21 5.75 -18.92
CA LEU A 4 -10.09 4.87 -18.18
C LEU A 4 -11.21 4.39 -19.11
N LEU A 5 -11.39 3.08 -19.21
CA LEU A 5 -12.57 2.47 -19.83
C LEU A 5 -13.61 2.14 -18.76
N THR A 6 -14.79 2.75 -18.83
CA THR A 6 -15.96 2.32 -18.06
C THR A 6 -16.75 1.31 -18.87
N VAL A 7 -17.00 0.16 -18.28
CA VAL A 7 -17.71 -0.97 -18.88
C VAL A 7 -19.02 -1.17 -18.13
N THR A 8 -20.13 -1.17 -18.86
CA THR A 8 -21.47 -1.50 -18.34
C THR A 8 -22.06 -2.62 -19.16
N GLU A 9 -22.74 -3.55 -18.49
CA GLU A 9 -23.11 -4.83 -19.04
C GLU A 9 -24.62 -5.09 -18.93
N GLU A 10 -25.23 -5.53 -20.04
CA GLU A 10 -26.64 -5.94 -20.07
C GLU A 10 -26.75 -7.35 -20.66
N GLN A 11 -27.37 -8.27 -19.93
CA GLN A 11 -27.64 -9.63 -20.41
C GLN A 11 -28.95 -9.65 -21.20
N ILE A 12 -28.89 -10.09 -22.45
CA ILE A 12 -30.07 -10.34 -23.30
C ILE A 12 -30.02 -11.79 -23.78
N ASN A 13 -30.86 -12.66 -23.19
CA ASN A 13 -30.86 -14.11 -23.43
C ASN A 13 -29.48 -14.75 -23.16
N LYS A 14 -28.74 -15.14 -24.21
CA LYS A 14 -27.37 -15.68 -24.14
C LYS A 14 -26.32 -14.71 -24.69
N THR A 15 -26.70 -13.46 -24.91
CA THR A 15 -25.82 -12.43 -25.46
C THR A 15 -25.58 -11.39 -24.39
N ARG A 16 -24.31 -11.06 -24.16
CA ARG A 16 -23.92 -9.92 -23.33
C ARG A 16 -23.73 -8.70 -24.21
N VAL A 17 -24.53 -7.66 -24.00
CA VAL A 17 -24.35 -6.35 -24.61
C VAL A 17 -23.48 -5.52 -23.68
N ILE A 18 -22.37 -5.01 -24.20
CA ILE A 18 -21.37 -4.29 -23.38
C ILE A 18 -21.14 -2.92 -23.97
N LYS A 19 -21.49 -1.89 -23.20
CA LYS A 19 -21.17 -0.50 -23.52
C LYS A 19 -19.82 -0.14 -22.91
N ILE A 20 -18.95 0.41 -23.73
CA ILE A 20 -17.59 0.80 -23.36
C ILE A 20 -17.47 2.30 -23.59
N LYS A 21 -17.10 3.05 -22.54
CA LYS A 21 -16.88 4.49 -22.60
C LYS A 21 -15.46 4.83 -22.17
N GLN A 22 -14.75 5.65 -22.94
CA GLN A 22 -13.43 6.16 -22.55
C GLN A 22 -13.51 7.57 -21.96
N GLN A 23 -12.62 7.83 -21.01
CA GLN A 23 -12.32 9.18 -20.50
C GLN A 23 -10.86 9.22 -20.03
N ARG A 24 -10.26 10.39 -19.81
CA ARG A 24 -8.95 10.48 -19.15
C ARG A 24 -9.05 9.98 -17.71
N PHE A 25 -8.10 9.16 -17.28
CA PHE A 25 -7.92 8.86 -15.85
C PHE A 25 -7.11 9.99 -15.19
N ILE A 26 -7.67 10.58 -14.13
CA ILE A 26 -7.01 11.58 -13.30
C ILE A 26 -6.98 11.05 -11.85
N ALA A 27 -5.79 10.97 -11.27
CA ALA A 27 -5.56 10.25 -10.02
C ALA A 27 -6.21 10.91 -8.79
N ASP A 28 -6.39 12.23 -8.81
CA ASP A 28 -7.07 13.00 -7.76
C ASP A 28 -8.59 13.05 -7.93
N GLY A 29 -9.14 12.46 -9.00
CA GLY A 29 -10.57 12.46 -9.30
C GLY A 29 -11.13 13.79 -9.80
N SER A 30 -10.27 14.78 -10.12
CA SER A 30 -10.70 16.05 -10.69
C SER A 30 -11.33 15.88 -12.09
N ALA A 31 -12.06 16.90 -12.53
CA ALA A 31 -12.75 16.87 -13.81
C ALA A 31 -11.77 16.85 -15.00
N ASP A 32 -12.11 16.09 -16.04
CA ASP A 32 -11.36 16.10 -17.31
C ASP A 32 -11.87 17.20 -18.23
N ASP A 33 -11.32 18.40 -18.08
CA ASP A 33 -11.69 19.56 -18.91
C ASP A 33 -11.18 19.44 -20.36
N GLU A 34 -10.16 18.61 -20.60
CA GLU A 34 -9.52 18.46 -21.91
C GLU A 34 -10.22 17.44 -22.82
N ASN A 35 -11.05 16.55 -22.25
CA ASN A 35 -11.78 15.49 -22.97
C ASN A 35 -10.90 14.72 -23.98
N LEU A 36 -9.69 14.36 -23.55
CA LEU A 36 -8.72 13.68 -24.40
C LEU A 36 -9.27 12.33 -24.88
N GLN A 37 -9.04 12.02 -26.16
CA GLN A 37 -9.45 10.76 -26.78
C GLN A 37 -8.24 9.98 -27.28
N TRP A 38 -8.30 8.66 -27.10
CA TRP A 38 -7.29 7.73 -27.58
C TRP A 38 -7.91 6.75 -28.56
N LYS A 39 -7.10 6.28 -29.52
CA LYS A 39 -7.39 5.06 -30.26
C LYS A 39 -6.91 3.88 -29.43
N ILE A 40 -7.82 3.09 -28.86
CA ILE A 40 -7.48 2.08 -27.86
C ILE A 40 -7.75 0.69 -28.44
N PRO A 41 -6.72 -0.18 -28.59
CA PRO A 41 -6.95 -1.58 -28.95
C PRO A 41 -7.52 -2.32 -27.72
N VAL A 42 -8.84 -2.45 -27.69
CA VAL A 42 -9.55 -3.11 -26.59
C VAL A 42 -9.61 -4.60 -26.88
N THR A 43 -9.06 -5.39 -25.97
CA THR A 43 -9.16 -6.85 -25.98
C THR A 43 -10.11 -7.32 -24.88
N VAL A 44 -10.87 -8.39 -25.15
CA VAL A 44 -11.82 -8.97 -24.22
C VAL A 44 -11.64 -10.49 -24.19
N PHE A 45 -11.68 -11.08 -23.01
CA PHE A 45 -11.69 -12.52 -22.82
C PHE A 45 -12.66 -12.92 -21.72
N THR A 46 -13.07 -14.18 -21.72
CA THR A 46 -14.26 -14.64 -21.02
C THR A 46 -14.02 -15.98 -20.34
N LYS A 47 -14.97 -16.41 -19.49
CA LYS A 47 -14.93 -17.71 -18.81
C LYS A 47 -14.73 -18.91 -19.73
N SER A 48 -15.34 -18.90 -20.91
CA SER A 48 -15.20 -19.97 -21.91
C SER A 48 -13.84 -19.98 -22.59
N ASN A 49 -13.16 -18.83 -22.64
CA ASN A 49 -11.89 -18.61 -23.32
C ASN A 49 -10.88 -17.89 -22.40
N PRO A 50 -10.52 -18.45 -21.24
CA PRO A 50 -9.82 -17.70 -20.19
C PRO A 50 -8.35 -17.38 -20.51
N LYS A 51 -7.80 -18.01 -21.55
CA LYS A 51 -6.39 -17.90 -21.97
C LYS A 51 -6.23 -17.41 -23.42
N GLN A 52 -7.27 -16.81 -23.99
CA GLN A 52 -7.23 -16.28 -25.34
C GLN A 52 -8.18 -15.11 -25.50
N ILE A 53 -7.89 -14.23 -26.45
CA ILE A 53 -8.75 -13.10 -26.79
C ILE A 53 -10.03 -13.67 -27.43
N ALA A 54 -11.18 -13.40 -26.82
CA ALA A 54 -12.49 -13.74 -27.36
C ALA A 54 -12.98 -12.68 -28.37
N GLN A 55 -12.65 -11.41 -28.12
CA GLN A 55 -12.97 -10.31 -29.03
C GLN A 55 -11.90 -9.21 -28.95
N GLN A 56 -11.62 -8.57 -30.08
CA GLN A 56 -10.75 -7.41 -30.16
C GLN A 56 -11.41 -6.34 -31.03
N ILE A 57 -11.36 -5.09 -30.56
CA ILE A 57 -11.82 -3.92 -31.32
C ILE A 57 -10.80 -2.79 -31.20
N LEU A 58 -10.87 -1.83 -32.12
CA LEU A 58 -10.23 -0.53 -31.97
C LEU A 58 -11.30 0.48 -31.54
N LEU A 59 -11.23 0.97 -30.30
CA LEU A 59 -12.10 2.04 -29.83
C LEU A 59 -11.54 3.37 -30.37
N GLU A 60 -12.21 3.94 -31.37
CA GLU A 60 -11.84 5.23 -31.98
C GLU A 60 -12.77 6.38 -31.57
N THR A 61 -13.90 6.06 -30.94
CA THR A 61 -14.95 6.99 -30.52
C THR A 61 -14.98 7.13 -28.99
N PRO A 62 -15.67 8.16 -28.43
CA PRO A 62 -15.84 8.30 -26.99
C PRO A 62 -16.50 7.10 -26.31
N GLU A 63 -17.43 6.46 -27.03
CA GLU A 63 -18.09 5.24 -26.60
C GLU A 63 -18.37 4.33 -27.79
N THR A 64 -18.50 3.04 -27.50
CA THR A 64 -18.94 2.02 -28.44
C THR A 64 -19.71 0.93 -27.70
N THR A 65 -20.39 0.07 -28.45
CA THR A 65 -21.08 -1.10 -27.92
C THR A 65 -20.57 -2.34 -28.66
N ILE A 66 -20.26 -3.39 -27.90
CA ILE A 66 -19.95 -4.71 -28.44
C ILE A 66 -20.95 -5.75 -27.91
N THR A 67 -21.07 -6.87 -28.61
CA THR A 67 -21.88 -8.00 -28.20
C THR A 67 -21.03 -9.26 -28.13
N LEU A 68 -21.18 -10.02 -27.05
CA LEU A 68 -20.59 -11.35 -26.88
C LEU A 68 -21.70 -12.39 -26.78
N ASP A 69 -21.74 -13.31 -27.75
CA ASP A 69 -22.71 -14.39 -27.76
C ASP A 69 -22.26 -15.58 -26.92
N ASN A 70 -23.22 -16.39 -26.49
CA ASN A 70 -23.02 -17.59 -25.66
C ASN A 70 -22.35 -17.28 -24.31
N ILE A 71 -22.72 -16.16 -23.71
CA ILE A 71 -22.31 -15.76 -22.36
C ILE A 71 -23.49 -15.99 -21.42
N SER A 72 -23.29 -16.82 -20.40
CA SER A 72 -24.27 -17.05 -19.34
C SER A 72 -24.35 -15.83 -18.43
N GLU A 73 -25.43 -15.70 -17.66
CA GLU A 73 -25.58 -14.58 -16.74
C GLU A 73 -24.43 -14.55 -15.73
N ASP A 74 -24.05 -15.66 -15.11
CA ASP A 74 -22.96 -15.68 -14.12
C ASP A 74 -21.54 -15.67 -14.72
N ASP A 75 -21.40 -15.71 -16.05
CA ASP A 75 -20.08 -15.76 -16.68
C ASP A 75 -19.34 -14.43 -16.50
N TRP A 76 -18.07 -14.52 -16.11
CA TRP A 76 -17.20 -13.35 -16.02
C TRP A 76 -16.63 -12.97 -17.38
N ILE A 77 -16.42 -11.66 -17.55
CA ILE A 77 -15.78 -11.03 -18.71
C ILE A 77 -14.68 -10.11 -18.19
N LYS A 78 -13.50 -10.17 -18.80
CA LYS A 78 -12.37 -9.29 -18.48
C LYS A 78 -11.86 -8.61 -19.75
N PHE A 79 -11.70 -7.30 -19.66
CA PHE A 79 -11.09 -6.45 -20.67
C PHE A 79 -9.58 -6.35 -20.46
N ASN A 80 -8.82 -6.01 -21.50
CA ASN A 80 -7.37 -5.89 -21.46
C ASN A 80 -6.68 -7.23 -21.14
N TYR A 81 -6.73 -8.18 -22.06
CA TYR A 81 -6.10 -9.50 -21.93
C TYR A 81 -4.59 -9.39 -21.68
N ASN A 82 -4.08 -10.08 -20.65
CA ASN A 82 -2.72 -9.95 -20.11
C ASN A 82 -2.35 -8.52 -19.70
N SER A 83 -3.33 -7.63 -19.61
CA SER A 83 -3.16 -6.24 -19.24
C SER A 83 -2.05 -5.49 -20.03
N ILE A 84 -2.01 -5.76 -21.34
CA ILE A 84 -1.01 -5.20 -22.27
C ILE A 84 -1.31 -3.74 -22.63
N GLY A 85 -2.59 -3.39 -22.75
CA GLY A 85 -3.03 -2.04 -23.09
C GLY A 85 -2.79 -1.05 -21.96
N LEU A 86 -2.30 0.15 -22.30
CA LEU A 86 -2.10 1.24 -21.36
C LEU A 86 -3.42 1.97 -21.07
N TYR A 87 -4.30 1.31 -20.32
CA TYR A 87 -5.57 1.87 -19.85
C TYR A 87 -6.07 1.09 -18.63
N ARG A 88 -6.87 1.77 -17.79
CA ARG A 88 -7.56 1.13 -16.67
C ARG A 88 -8.97 0.74 -17.05
N VAL A 89 -9.55 -0.25 -16.36
CA VAL A 89 -10.93 -0.67 -16.59
C VAL A 89 -11.76 -0.55 -15.31
N LYS A 90 -12.88 0.17 -15.39
CA LYS A 90 -13.91 0.23 -14.36
C LYS A 90 -15.06 -0.70 -14.73
N TYR A 91 -15.35 -1.62 -13.81
CA TYR A 91 -16.50 -2.51 -13.86
C TYR A 91 -17.56 -2.03 -12.86
N GLU A 92 -18.83 -2.27 -13.15
CA GLU A 92 -19.90 -2.17 -12.15
C GLU A 92 -19.69 -3.22 -11.04
N SER A 93 -20.18 -2.95 -9.84
CA SER A 93 -19.89 -3.78 -8.65
C SER A 93 -20.31 -5.25 -8.85
N GLU A 94 -21.41 -5.49 -9.56
CA GLU A 94 -21.89 -6.84 -9.87
C GLU A 94 -20.98 -7.55 -10.88
N THR A 95 -20.57 -6.86 -11.95
CA THR A 95 -19.61 -7.37 -12.93
C THR A 95 -18.26 -7.68 -12.28
N LEU A 96 -17.78 -6.80 -11.40
CA LEU A 96 -16.56 -7.01 -10.64
C LEU A 96 -16.68 -8.25 -9.75
N ALA A 97 -17.82 -8.47 -9.09
CA ALA A 97 -18.04 -9.63 -8.23
C ALA A 97 -17.96 -10.96 -9.00
N ARG A 98 -18.35 -11.01 -10.28
CA ARG A 98 -18.23 -12.23 -11.11
C ARG A 98 -16.77 -12.63 -11.35
N LEU A 99 -15.83 -11.67 -11.34
CA LEU A 99 -14.40 -11.97 -11.47
C LEU A 99 -13.83 -12.70 -10.24
N ASN A 100 -14.52 -12.68 -9.10
CA ASN A 100 -14.07 -13.35 -7.87
C ASN A 100 -13.85 -14.86 -8.10
N GLU A 101 -14.73 -15.53 -8.84
CA GLU A 101 -14.58 -16.95 -9.17
C GLU A 101 -13.29 -17.18 -9.98
N ALA A 102 -13.06 -16.34 -10.98
CA ALA A 102 -11.92 -16.43 -11.88
C ALA A 102 -10.58 -16.22 -11.16
N ILE A 103 -10.57 -15.31 -10.18
CA ILE A 103 -9.41 -15.02 -9.32
C ILE A 103 -9.16 -16.19 -8.37
N SER A 104 -10.18 -16.62 -7.64
CA SER A 104 -10.06 -17.67 -6.60
C SER A 104 -9.57 -18.98 -7.19
N ASN A 105 -10.12 -19.37 -8.34
CA ASN A 105 -9.72 -20.60 -9.05
C ASN A 105 -8.51 -20.41 -9.96
N LYS A 106 -7.91 -19.20 -9.99
CA LYS A 106 -6.75 -18.84 -10.83
C LYS A 106 -6.98 -19.12 -12.32
N ALA A 107 -8.22 -19.02 -12.79
CA ALA A 107 -8.59 -19.21 -14.18
C ALA A 107 -7.95 -18.14 -15.09
N ILE A 108 -7.80 -16.92 -14.56
CA ILE A 108 -7.10 -15.81 -15.21
C ILE A 108 -5.64 -15.73 -14.75
N GLY A 109 -4.75 -15.28 -15.64
CA GLY A 109 -3.30 -15.20 -15.37
C GLY A 109 -2.92 -14.20 -14.27
N PRO A 110 -1.74 -14.34 -13.66
CA PRO A 110 -1.31 -13.47 -12.54
C PRO A 110 -1.21 -11.99 -12.92
N GLN A 111 -0.89 -11.67 -14.18
CA GLN A 111 -0.87 -10.27 -14.66
C GLN A 111 -2.26 -9.63 -14.61
N ASP A 112 -3.29 -10.35 -15.07
CA ASP A 112 -4.67 -9.88 -15.01
C ASP A 112 -5.21 -9.82 -13.58
N ARG A 113 -4.90 -10.83 -12.74
CA ARG A 113 -5.23 -10.79 -11.30
C ARG A 113 -4.62 -9.57 -10.62
N LEU A 114 -3.34 -9.29 -10.89
CA LEU A 114 -2.69 -8.08 -10.38
C LEU A 114 -3.44 -6.83 -10.83
N MET A 115 -3.73 -6.71 -12.12
CA MET A 115 -4.29 -5.48 -12.67
C MET A 115 -5.75 -5.24 -12.29
N ILE A 116 -6.56 -6.28 -12.07
CA ILE A 116 -7.93 -6.13 -11.56
C ILE A 116 -7.91 -5.41 -10.21
N GLN A 117 -7.15 -5.92 -9.23
CA GLN A 117 -7.11 -5.28 -7.91
C GLN A 117 -6.38 -3.92 -7.94
N ASN A 118 -5.39 -3.74 -8.84
CA ASN A 118 -4.67 -2.46 -8.96
C ASN A 118 -5.57 -1.37 -9.56
N ASP A 119 -6.35 -1.70 -10.59
CA ASP A 119 -7.31 -0.79 -11.20
C ASP A 119 -8.40 -0.41 -10.19
N VAL A 120 -8.97 -1.38 -9.49
CA VAL A 120 -9.99 -1.11 -8.47
C VAL A 120 -9.42 -0.19 -7.38
N ALA A 121 -8.21 -0.44 -6.86
CA ALA A 121 -7.59 0.43 -5.86
C ALA A 121 -7.35 1.86 -6.39
N ALA A 122 -6.85 2.00 -7.62
CA ALA A 122 -6.62 3.32 -8.24
C ALA A 122 -7.94 4.08 -8.48
N LEU A 123 -8.99 3.37 -8.90
CA LEU A 123 -10.33 3.92 -9.08
C LEU A 123 -10.97 4.32 -7.76
N CYS A 124 -10.71 3.57 -6.67
CA CYS A 124 -11.13 3.96 -5.33
C CYS A 124 -10.48 5.27 -4.90
N ASN A 125 -9.16 5.42 -5.06
CA ASN A 125 -8.48 6.67 -4.74
C ASN A 125 -9.03 7.85 -5.56
N ALA A 126 -9.26 7.66 -6.86
CA ALA A 126 -9.83 8.68 -7.75
C ALA A 126 -11.35 8.91 -7.57
N GLY A 127 -12.03 8.17 -6.68
CA GLY A 127 -13.48 8.33 -6.45
C GLY A 127 -14.38 7.79 -7.55
N HIS A 128 -13.84 6.94 -8.43
CA HIS A 128 -14.60 6.26 -9.48
C HIS A 128 -15.15 4.90 -9.04
N GLN A 129 -14.67 4.32 -7.94
CA GLN A 129 -15.14 3.03 -7.41
C GLN A 129 -15.21 3.10 -5.87
N SER A 130 -16.08 2.30 -5.24
CA SER A 130 -16.14 2.24 -3.78
C SER A 130 -15.00 1.39 -3.20
N PHE A 131 -14.38 1.85 -2.11
CA PHE A 131 -13.47 0.99 -1.32
C PHE A 131 -14.16 -0.27 -0.79
N VAL A 132 -15.49 -0.27 -0.62
CA VAL A 132 -16.23 -1.48 -0.25
C VAL A 132 -16.12 -2.55 -1.35
N ASP A 133 -16.13 -2.16 -2.62
CA ASP A 133 -15.93 -3.10 -3.73
C ASP A 133 -14.50 -3.67 -3.72
N TYR A 134 -13.50 -2.86 -3.39
CA TYR A 134 -12.14 -3.34 -3.21
C TYR A 134 -12.05 -4.36 -2.06
N LEU A 135 -12.64 -4.05 -0.91
CA LEU A 135 -12.64 -4.95 0.26
C LEU A 135 -13.45 -6.24 0.04
N LYS A 136 -14.46 -6.24 -0.83
CA LYS A 136 -15.19 -7.45 -1.25
C LYS A 136 -14.42 -8.30 -2.26
N LEU A 137 -13.58 -7.67 -3.07
CA LEU A 137 -12.76 -8.33 -4.08
C LEU A 137 -11.60 -9.11 -3.44
N LEU A 138 -10.91 -8.52 -2.47
CA LEU A 138 -9.67 -9.06 -1.89
C LEU A 138 -9.76 -10.49 -1.31
N PRO A 139 -10.85 -10.94 -0.67
CA PRO A 139 -10.98 -12.32 -0.20
C PRO A 139 -10.79 -13.37 -1.30
N SER A 140 -11.10 -13.05 -2.57
CA SER A 140 -10.85 -13.96 -3.70
C SER A 140 -9.37 -14.25 -3.94
N TYR A 141 -8.46 -13.45 -3.37
CA TYR A 141 -7.02 -13.63 -3.45
C TYR A 141 -6.44 -14.44 -2.29
N ALA A 142 -7.27 -14.96 -1.37
CA ALA A 142 -6.78 -15.67 -0.17
C ALA A 142 -5.80 -16.82 -0.48
N ASP A 143 -5.98 -17.50 -1.62
CA ASP A 143 -5.14 -18.60 -2.10
C ASP A 143 -4.11 -18.18 -3.17
N GLU A 144 -3.91 -16.88 -3.41
CA GLU A 144 -2.92 -16.36 -4.34
C GLU A 144 -1.50 -16.83 -3.95
N ASP A 145 -0.67 -17.12 -4.96
CA ASP A 145 0.70 -17.63 -4.80
C ASP A 145 1.75 -16.81 -5.57
N ASN A 146 1.32 -15.82 -6.34
CA ASN A 146 2.22 -14.94 -7.07
C ASN A 146 2.70 -13.77 -6.21
N PHE A 147 4.03 -13.65 -6.08
CA PHE A 147 4.68 -12.59 -5.33
C PHE A 147 4.24 -11.19 -5.76
N THR A 148 4.17 -10.92 -7.06
CA THR A 148 3.89 -9.57 -7.58
C THR A 148 2.44 -9.17 -7.32
N VAL A 149 1.50 -10.12 -7.40
CA VAL A 149 0.08 -9.88 -7.08
C VAL A 149 -0.05 -9.49 -5.61
N TRP A 150 0.47 -10.30 -4.70
CA TRP A 150 0.46 -10.02 -3.26
C TRP A 150 1.21 -8.74 -2.90
N LYS A 151 2.33 -8.44 -3.57
CA LYS A 151 3.06 -7.19 -3.36
C LYS A 151 2.19 -5.98 -3.70
N SER A 152 1.43 -6.03 -4.80
CA SER A 152 0.50 -4.94 -5.12
C SER A 152 -0.64 -4.85 -4.11
N ILE A 153 -1.21 -5.97 -3.66
CA ILE A 153 -2.26 -5.99 -2.62
C ILE A 153 -1.71 -5.39 -1.31
N ALA A 154 -0.53 -5.83 -0.88
CA ALA A 154 0.13 -5.34 0.33
C ALA A 154 0.42 -3.84 0.27
N SER A 155 0.82 -3.32 -0.90
CA SER A 155 1.01 -1.88 -1.10
C SER A 155 -0.30 -1.11 -0.94
N ASN A 156 -1.34 -1.50 -1.68
CA ASN A 156 -2.64 -0.83 -1.66
C ASN A 156 -3.31 -0.91 -0.27
N ILE A 157 -3.20 -2.06 0.40
CA ILE A 157 -3.66 -2.21 1.79
C ILE A 157 -2.80 -1.40 2.76
N GLY A 158 -1.49 -1.26 2.50
CA GLY A 158 -0.61 -0.38 3.27
C GLY A 158 -1.06 1.08 3.21
N ASP A 159 -1.38 1.57 2.01
CA ASP A 159 -1.89 2.93 1.81
C ASP A 159 -3.21 3.15 2.55
N LEU A 160 -4.14 2.19 2.42
CA LEU A 160 -5.41 2.20 3.16
C LEU A 160 -5.21 2.08 4.68
N THR A 161 -4.21 1.34 5.13
CA THR A 161 -3.83 1.24 6.55
C THR A 161 -3.34 2.58 7.08
N SER A 162 -2.48 3.27 6.33
CA SER A 162 -2.00 4.60 6.71
C SER A 162 -3.18 5.58 6.84
N LEU A 163 -4.15 5.48 5.93
CA LEU A 163 -5.34 6.34 5.91
C LEU A 163 -6.32 6.03 7.06
N LEU A 164 -6.69 4.76 7.24
CA LEU A 164 -7.72 4.36 8.20
C LEU A 164 -7.25 4.41 9.66
N GLN A 165 -5.96 4.61 9.93
CA GLN A 165 -5.47 4.86 11.31
C GLN A 165 -6.11 6.09 11.96
N TYR A 166 -6.61 7.04 11.16
CA TYR A 166 -7.28 8.23 11.65
C TYR A 166 -8.78 8.01 11.96
N THR A 167 -9.28 6.77 11.88
CA THR A 167 -10.69 6.46 12.12
C THR A 167 -10.89 5.67 13.40
N ASN A 168 -12.08 5.80 13.99
CA ASN A 168 -12.49 5.07 15.18
C ASN A 168 -12.72 3.56 14.96
N TYR A 169 -12.76 3.10 13.70
CA TYR A 169 -12.95 1.70 13.30
C TYR A 169 -11.67 1.04 12.77
N PHE A 170 -10.50 1.63 13.04
CA PHE A 170 -9.22 1.06 12.59
C PHE A 170 -8.98 -0.36 13.15
N GLY A 171 -9.54 -0.69 14.32
CA GLY A 171 -9.48 -2.02 14.91
C GLY A 171 -10.17 -3.08 14.05
N GLU A 172 -11.35 -2.79 13.52
CA GLU A 172 -12.11 -3.65 12.60
C GLU A 172 -11.34 -3.85 11.30
N PHE A 173 -10.74 -2.78 10.75
CA PHE A 173 -9.88 -2.90 9.58
C PHE A 173 -8.64 -3.76 9.85
N THR A 174 -8.05 -3.64 11.03
CA THR A 174 -6.91 -4.46 11.46
C THR A 174 -7.27 -5.95 11.54
N LYS A 175 -8.47 -6.28 12.07
CA LYS A 175 -8.99 -7.66 12.07
C LYS A 175 -9.22 -8.19 10.65
N TYR A 176 -9.83 -7.39 9.77
CA TYR A 176 -10.01 -7.74 8.37
C TYR A 176 -8.67 -8.05 7.68
N ARG A 177 -7.67 -7.18 7.88
CA ARG A 177 -6.30 -7.39 7.37
C ARG A 177 -5.70 -8.68 7.90
N LEU A 178 -5.79 -8.91 9.20
CA LEU A 178 -5.28 -10.14 9.82
C LEU A 178 -5.90 -11.38 9.16
N ASN A 179 -7.23 -11.41 8.99
CA ASN A 179 -7.93 -12.51 8.34
C ASN A 179 -7.46 -12.73 6.90
N LEU A 180 -7.37 -11.65 6.10
CA LEU A 180 -6.95 -11.69 4.70
C LEU A 180 -5.56 -12.31 4.52
N PHE A 181 -4.59 -11.97 5.38
CA PHE A 181 -3.21 -12.43 5.27
C PHE A 181 -2.91 -13.71 6.07
N SER A 182 -3.81 -14.14 6.94
CA SER A 182 -3.58 -15.30 7.83
C SER A 182 -3.42 -16.62 7.07
N SER A 183 -4.21 -16.85 6.02
CA SER A 183 -4.15 -18.11 5.23
C SER A 183 -2.80 -18.28 4.56
N ILE A 184 -2.31 -17.23 3.88
CA ILE A 184 -1.00 -17.25 3.23
C ILE A 184 0.14 -17.29 4.25
N GLN A 185 0.00 -16.63 5.41
CA GLN A 185 1.00 -16.73 6.48
C GLN A 185 1.15 -18.17 7.00
N LYS A 186 0.03 -18.85 7.27
CA LYS A 186 0.04 -20.24 7.74
C LYS A 186 0.65 -21.19 6.70
N LYS A 187 0.40 -20.94 5.42
CA LYS A 187 0.97 -21.72 4.31
C LYS A 187 2.49 -21.53 4.17
N LEU A 188 2.99 -20.31 4.35
CA LEU A 188 4.41 -19.99 4.17
C LEU A 188 5.28 -20.32 5.40
N GLY A 189 4.68 -20.26 6.60
CA GLY A 189 5.39 -20.47 7.85
C GLY A 189 6.55 -19.51 8.09
N TRP A 190 7.39 -19.84 9.07
CA TRP A 190 8.60 -19.08 9.40
C TRP A 190 9.85 -19.58 8.68
N ASP A 191 9.88 -20.87 8.33
CA ASP A 191 11.03 -21.54 7.77
C ASP A 191 10.69 -22.04 6.35
N ALA A 192 11.70 -22.06 5.48
CA ALA A 192 11.55 -22.52 4.11
C ALA A 192 11.35 -24.04 4.04
N ASP A 193 10.39 -24.48 3.23
CA ASP A 193 10.27 -25.89 2.86
C ASP A 193 11.40 -26.29 1.92
N GLN A 194 11.80 -27.57 1.95
CA GLN A 194 12.90 -28.10 1.10
C GLN A 194 12.70 -27.89 -0.40
N ASN A 195 11.43 -27.80 -0.85
CA ASN A 195 11.05 -27.58 -2.24
C ASN A 195 10.31 -26.25 -2.44
N GLU A 196 10.60 -25.25 -1.60
CA GLU A 196 9.93 -23.96 -1.68
C GLU A 196 10.16 -23.27 -3.04
N ASN A 197 9.05 -22.79 -3.63
CA ASN A 197 9.10 -21.91 -4.79
C ASN A 197 9.80 -20.58 -4.43
N PRO A 198 10.78 -20.09 -5.21
CA PRO A 198 11.43 -18.80 -4.96
C PRO A 198 10.47 -17.62 -4.74
N LEU A 199 9.31 -17.60 -5.43
CA LEU A 199 8.29 -16.56 -5.24
C LEU A 199 7.65 -16.64 -3.85
N SER A 200 7.46 -17.84 -3.30
CA SER A 200 6.97 -18.06 -1.93
C SER A 200 7.97 -17.56 -0.89
N ALA A 201 9.27 -17.80 -1.12
CA ALA A 201 10.33 -17.28 -0.24
C ALA A 201 10.33 -15.74 -0.19
N MET A 202 10.06 -15.07 -1.32
CA MET A 202 9.96 -13.60 -1.39
C MET A 202 8.71 -13.07 -0.68
N LEU A 203 7.62 -13.84 -0.61
CA LEU A 203 6.40 -13.46 0.11
C LEU A 203 6.58 -13.49 1.63
N ARG A 204 7.25 -14.53 2.15
CA ARG A 204 7.35 -14.81 3.59
C ARG A 204 7.64 -13.57 4.46
N PRO A 205 8.71 -12.78 4.24
CA PRO A 205 9.01 -11.66 5.13
C PRO A 205 7.97 -10.55 5.09
N MET A 206 7.39 -10.27 3.91
CA MET A 206 6.34 -9.27 3.76
C MET A 206 5.07 -9.70 4.52
N ILE A 207 4.65 -10.96 4.34
CA ILE A 207 3.47 -11.52 4.99
C ILE A 207 3.63 -11.59 6.50
N LEU A 208 4.77 -12.09 7.00
CA LEU A 208 5.09 -12.11 8.43
C LEU A 208 5.05 -10.70 9.03
N SER A 209 5.64 -9.71 8.34
CA SER A 209 5.61 -8.33 8.82
C SER A 209 4.19 -7.78 8.89
N ILE A 210 3.36 -8.02 7.88
CA ILE A 210 1.96 -7.55 7.86
C ILE A 210 1.15 -8.19 8.98
N VAL A 211 1.20 -9.52 9.11
CA VAL A 211 0.45 -10.27 10.12
C VAL A 211 0.91 -9.91 11.53
N GLY A 212 2.22 -9.84 11.75
CA GLY A 212 2.78 -9.43 13.05
C GLY A 212 2.38 -8.02 13.43
N LYS A 213 2.44 -7.04 12.50
CA LYS A 213 1.98 -5.66 12.74
C LYS A 213 0.47 -5.55 12.98
N SER A 214 -0.31 -6.50 12.48
CA SER A 214 -1.76 -6.58 12.71
C SER A 214 -2.12 -7.25 14.04
N GLY A 215 -1.13 -7.64 14.86
CA GLY A 215 -1.37 -8.11 16.22
C GLY A 215 -1.56 -9.63 16.38
N ASP A 216 -1.13 -10.44 15.41
CA ASP A 216 -1.17 -11.90 15.60
C ASP A 216 -0.20 -12.34 16.71
N GLN A 217 -0.75 -12.83 17.82
CA GLN A 217 0.05 -13.14 19.00
C GLN A 217 1.06 -14.26 18.75
N ASN A 218 0.72 -15.27 17.93
CA ASN A 218 1.65 -16.38 17.65
C ASN A 218 2.85 -15.89 16.82
N VAL A 219 2.61 -15.01 15.85
CA VAL A 219 3.68 -14.38 15.06
C VAL A 219 4.53 -13.44 15.93
N ILE A 220 3.92 -12.70 16.86
CA ILE A 220 4.64 -11.84 17.79
C ILE A 220 5.55 -12.66 18.71
N ASP A 221 5.03 -13.72 19.32
CA ASP A 221 5.77 -14.56 20.27
C ASP A 221 6.93 -15.29 19.60
N GLU A 222 6.71 -15.82 18.39
CA GLU A 222 7.77 -16.48 17.63
C GLU A 222 8.84 -15.47 17.16
N ALA A 223 8.46 -14.24 16.78
CA ALA A 223 9.42 -13.18 16.46
C ALA A 223 10.30 -12.83 17.68
N LYS A 224 9.69 -12.68 18.86
CA LYS A 224 10.40 -12.41 20.12
C LYS A 224 11.38 -13.53 20.46
N LYS A 225 10.92 -14.79 20.41
CA LYS A 225 11.78 -15.96 20.63
C LYS A 225 12.97 -16.04 19.67
N ARG A 226 12.75 -15.77 18.37
CA ARG A 226 13.84 -15.74 17.38
C ARG A 226 14.81 -14.61 17.64
N PHE A 227 14.32 -13.44 18.03
CA PHE A 227 15.16 -12.31 18.39
C PHE A 227 15.99 -12.56 19.65
N GLU A 228 15.40 -13.16 20.69
CA GLU A 228 16.10 -13.55 21.92
C GLU A 228 17.25 -14.53 21.65
N ARG A 229 17.02 -15.52 20.78
CA ARG A 229 18.09 -16.43 20.32
C ARG A 229 19.16 -15.69 19.52
N HIS A 230 18.74 -14.74 18.68
CA HIS A 230 19.66 -13.97 17.85
C HIS A 230 20.62 -13.12 18.67
N ILE A 231 20.13 -12.43 19.69
CA ILE A 231 20.97 -11.64 20.60
C ILE A 231 21.88 -12.52 21.47
N ALA A 232 21.57 -13.82 21.60
CA ALA A 232 22.40 -14.82 22.27
C ALA A 232 23.45 -15.49 21.35
N GLY A 233 23.47 -15.14 20.05
CA GLY A 233 24.48 -15.60 19.09
C GLY A 233 23.96 -16.47 17.95
N ASP A 234 22.68 -16.86 17.96
CA ASP A 234 22.09 -17.59 16.82
C ASP A 234 21.93 -16.66 15.60
N LEU A 235 21.90 -17.23 14.40
CA LEU A 235 21.63 -16.47 13.18
C LEU A 235 20.14 -16.52 12.83
N ILE A 236 19.56 -15.35 12.53
CA ILE A 236 18.28 -15.28 11.82
C ILE A 236 18.56 -15.26 10.32
N ASP A 237 17.81 -16.06 9.58
CA ASP A 237 17.80 -16.03 8.11
C ASP A 237 17.66 -14.57 7.61
N PRO A 238 18.59 -14.09 6.77
CA PRO A 238 18.59 -12.72 6.26
C PRO A 238 17.27 -12.26 5.65
N ASN A 239 16.49 -13.15 5.04
CA ASN A 239 15.22 -12.84 4.40
C ASN A 239 14.15 -12.42 5.41
N ILE A 240 14.01 -13.13 6.53
CA ILE A 240 12.98 -12.85 7.55
C ILE A 240 13.44 -11.92 8.66
N ARG A 241 14.74 -11.65 8.78
CA ARG A 241 15.32 -10.82 9.83
C ARG A 241 14.68 -9.43 9.92
N GLY A 242 14.38 -8.81 8.77
CA GLY A 242 13.66 -7.52 8.75
C GLY A 242 12.26 -7.62 9.35
N ALA A 243 11.53 -8.71 9.12
CA ALA A 243 10.23 -8.93 9.72
C ALA A 243 10.35 -9.11 11.24
N VAL A 244 11.33 -9.90 11.70
CA VAL A 244 11.60 -10.10 13.14
C VAL A 244 11.87 -8.78 13.83
N TYR A 245 12.84 -7.99 13.33
CA TYR A 245 13.21 -6.70 13.94
C TYR A 245 12.05 -5.73 14.03
N VAL A 246 11.25 -5.63 12.96
CA VAL A 246 10.09 -4.76 12.94
C VAL A 246 9.04 -5.19 13.97
N ILE A 247 8.77 -6.49 14.09
CA ILE A 247 7.78 -7.01 15.04
C ILE A 247 8.26 -6.78 16.48
N VAL A 248 9.51 -7.12 16.80
CA VAL A 248 10.02 -6.92 18.16
C VAL A 248 10.18 -5.45 18.52
N ALA A 249 10.60 -4.59 17.58
CA ALA A 249 10.66 -3.14 17.83
C ALA A 249 9.26 -2.55 18.06
N ARG A 250 8.24 -3.08 17.37
CA ARG A 250 6.86 -2.61 17.47
C ARG A 250 6.26 -2.85 18.85
N TYR A 251 6.45 -4.06 19.39
CA TYR A 251 5.84 -4.52 20.65
C TYR A 251 6.84 -4.67 21.81
N GLY A 252 8.06 -4.18 21.62
CA GLY A 252 9.16 -4.23 22.57
C GLY A 252 9.28 -2.95 23.37
N ASP A 253 9.99 -3.06 24.48
CA ASP A 253 10.27 -1.98 25.42
C ASP A 253 11.66 -1.36 25.17
N GLU A 254 12.11 -0.52 26.11
CA GLU A 254 13.44 0.10 26.06
C GLU A 254 14.59 -0.92 26.05
N SER A 255 14.40 -2.11 26.66
CA SER A 255 15.43 -3.16 26.64
C SER A 255 15.58 -3.76 25.23
N THR A 256 14.47 -3.92 24.52
CA THR A 256 14.45 -4.35 23.12
C THR A 256 15.11 -3.31 22.23
N GLN A 257 14.82 -2.03 22.46
CA GLN A 257 15.44 -0.93 21.72
C GLN A 257 16.95 -0.85 21.95
N GLU A 258 17.41 -1.09 23.17
CA GLU A 258 18.84 -1.15 23.46
C GLU A 258 19.52 -2.33 22.76
N ALA A 259 18.87 -3.49 22.71
CA ALA A 259 19.37 -4.63 21.96
C ALA A 259 19.49 -4.32 20.45
N LEU A 260 18.48 -3.68 19.85
CA LEU A 260 18.52 -3.24 18.45
C LEU A 260 19.62 -2.21 18.18
N ARG A 261 19.86 -1.28 19.10
CA ARG A 261 20.98 -0.31 19.00
C ARG A 261 22.33 -1.01 19.06
N LYS A 262 22.51 -2.01 19.92
CA LYS A 262 23.75 -2.80 19.97
C LYS A 262 23.99 -3.54 18.65
N LEU A 263 22.96 -4.15 18.08
CA LEU A 263 23.04 -4.76 16.75
C LEU A 263 23.39 -3.72 15.67
N TYR A 264 22.85 -2.50 15.75
CA TYR A 264 23.13 -1.43 14.79
C TYR A 264 24.61 -1.02 14.80
N PHE A 265 25.20 -0.87 15.99
CA PHE A 265 26.60 -0.52 16.13
C PHE A 265 27.53 -1.67 15.75
N ALA A 266 27.14 -2.91 16.02
CA ALA A 266 27.89 -4.11 15.66
C ALA A 266 27.81 -4.49 14.17
N ALA A 267 26.80 -3.98 13.44
CA ALA A 267 26.63 -4.31 12.03
C ALA A 267 27.71 -3.69 11.14
N ASP A 268 28.33 -4.51 10.29
CA ASP A 268 29.29 -4.04 9.27
C ASP A 268 28.58 -3.55 8.00
N MET A 269 27.50 -4.22 7.60
CA MET A 269 26.78 -3.94 6.36
C MET A 269 25.80 -2.77 6.50
N THR A 270 25.86 -1.82 5.57
CA THR A 270 24.94 -0.67 5.54
C THR A 270 23.47 -1.08 5.42
N GLU A 271 23.16 -2.14 4.67
CA GLU A 271 21.79 -2.64 4.53
C GLU A 271 21.20 -3.06 5.88
N GLU A 272 21.99 -3.75 6.71
CA GLU A 272 21.59 -4.19 8.04
C GLU A 272 21.38 -2.98 8.97
N LYS A 273 22.26 -1.97 8.90
CA LYS A 273 22.10 -0.71 9.64
C LYS A 273 20.82 0.01 9.28
N VAL A 274 20.53 0.17 8.00
CA VAL A 274 19.30 0.80 7.50
C VAL A 274 18.05 0.03 7.96
N ARG A 275 18.11 -1.31 7.91
CA ARG A 275 17.04 -2.19 8.38
C ARG A 275 16.75 -2.02 9.87
N LEU A 276 17.80 -1.95 10.70
CA LEU A 276 17.69 -1.73 12.14
C LEU A 276 17.14 -0.34 12.45
N LEU A 277 17.66 0.73 11.81
CA LEU A 277 17.16 2.10 11.96
C LEU A 277 15.67 2.20 11.65
N ARG A 278 15.25 1.64 10.52
CA ARG A 278 13.84 1.63 10.13
C ARG A 278 12.97 0.82 11.09
N SER A 279 13.51 -0.23 11.69
CA SER A 279 12.76 -1.07 12.63
C SER A 279 12.56 -0.37 13.98
N MET A 280 13.62 0.25 14.53
CA MET A 280 13.57 0.94 15.84
C MET A 280 12.45 1.99 15.92
N GLY A 281 12.20 2.72 14.82
CA GLY A 281 11.14 3.73 14.75
C GLY A 281 9.71 3.19 14.72
N GLN A 282 9.50 1.88 14.52
CA GLN A 282 8.16 1.30 14.33
C GLN A 282 7.46 0.88 15.63
N SER A 283 7.99 1.31 16.78
CA SER A 283 7.37 1.12 18.11
C SER A 283 5.96 1.73 18.15
N ILE A 284 5.08 1.13 18.95
CA ILE A 284 3.80 1.75 19.33
C ILE A 284 3.93 2.67 20.53
N GLU A 285 5.06 2.66 21.24
CA GLU A 285 5.30 3.48 22.42
C GLU A 285 5.83 4.87 22.02
N PRO A 286 5.08 5.97 22.28
CA PRO A 286 5.49 7.32 21.90
C PRO A 286 6.89 7.70 22.38
N LYS A 287 7.25 7.27 23.60
CA LYS A 287 8.54 7.59 24.19
C LYS A 287 9.71 6.98 23.42
N ILE A 288 9.55 5.76 22.93
CA ILE A 288 10.55 5.06 22.13
C ILE A 288 10.71 5.74 20.76
N ILE A 289 9.61 6.20 20.15
CA ILE A 289 9.66 6.95 18.89
C ILE A 289 10.44 8.26 19.07
N GLU A 290 10.16 9.03 20.12
CA GLU A 290 10.92 10.24 20.45
C GLU A 290 12.41 9.96 20.64
N ASN A 291 12.75 8.94 21.43
CA ASN A 291 14.13 8.54 21.68
C ASN A 291 14.82 8.09 20.38
N THR A 292 14.11 7.42 19.48
CA THR A 292 14.62 7.04 18.16
C THR A 292 14.90 8.27 17.29
N LEU A 293 14.00 9.27 17.27
CA LEU A 293 14.24 10.51 16.53
C LEU A 293 15.48 11.23 17.03
N LYS A 294 15.68 11.29 18.35
CA LYS A 294 16.92 11.84 18.94
C LYS A 294 18.14 11.04 18.53
N PHE A 295 18.09 9.70 18.65
CA PHE A 295 19.19 8.84 18.25
C PHE A 295 19.60 9.05 16.78
N VAL A 296 18.62 9.26 15.89
CA VAL A 296 18.84 9.43 14.45
C VAL A 296 19.39 10.82 14.08
N PHE A 297 18.94 11.87 14.77
CA PHE A 297 19.17 13.26 14.35
C PHE A 297 20.02 14.10 15.31
N GLU A 298 20.21 13.67 16.55
CA GLU A 298 21.06 14.33 17.53
C GLU A 298 22.42 13.61 17.62
N GLY A 299 23.51 14.35 17.45
CA GLY A 299 24.88 13.79 17.45
C GLY A 299 25.22 12.93 16.23
N ASP A 300 26.31 12.17 16.31
CA ASP A 300 26.94 11.47 15.17
C ASP A 300 26.71 9.96 15.15
N ASN A 301 25.68 9.47 15.85
CA ASN A 301 25.34 8.05 15.91
C ASN A 301 24.96 7.47 14.55
N VAL A 302 24.27 8.27 13.72
CA VAL A 302 23.72 7.86 12.43
C VAL A 302 24.28 8.73 11.32
N ARG A 303 24.71 8.10 10.22
CA ARG A 303 25.16 8.80 9.02
C ARG A 303 24.01 9.57 8.40
N MET A 304 24.26 10.79 7.94
CA MET A 304 23.25 11.66 7.35
C MET A 304 22.40 10.99 6.26
N GLN A 305 23.04 10.18 5.40
CA GLN A 305 22.37 9.46 4.32
C GLN A 305 21.42 8.35 4.79
N ASP A 306 21.64 7.81 6.00
CA ASP A 306 20.84 6.73 6.57
C ASP A 306 19.69 7.27 7.45
N SER A 307 19.75 8.55 7.87
CA SER A 307 18.79 9.17 8.77
C SER A 307 17.34 9.10 8.28
N ILE A 308 17.13 9.14 6.96
CA ILE A 308 15.79 8.99 6.36
C ILE A 308 15.12 7.67 6.75
N SER A 309 15.90 6.59 6.91
CA SER A 309 15.37 5.27 7.24
C SER A 309 14.77 5.23 8.64
N GLY A 310 15.44 5.90 9.60
CA GLY A 310 14.92 6.07 10.96
C GLY A 310 13.66 6.93 11.00
N LEU A 311 13.68 8.07 10.30
CA LEU A 311 12.51 8.96 10.20
C LEU A 311 11.28 8.25 9.62
N VAL A 312 11.45 7.50 8.52
CA VAL A 312 10.37 6.71 7.90
C VAL A 312 9.90 5.57 8.79
N GLY A 313 10.78 5.00 9.63
CA GLY A 313 10.35 4.06 10.67
C GLY A 313 9.33 4.69 11.61
N CYS A 314 9.62 5.91 12.07
CA CYS A 314 8.79 6.66 13.01
C CYS A 314 7.43 7.08 12.45
N THR A 315 7.22 7.12 11.12
CA THR A 315 5.92 7.50 10.52
C THR A 315 4.92 6.34 10.41
N SER A 316 5.25 5.17 10.93
CA SER A 316 4.44 3.95 10.77
C SER A 316 3.08 3.94 11.50
N SER A 317 2.88 4.85 12.47
CA SER A 317 1.62 5.08 13.17
C SER A 317 1.17 6.54 13.05
N CYS A 318 -0.12 6.85 13.24
CA CYS A 318 -0.62 8.22 13.30
C CYS A 318 0.09 9.03 14.39
N ASP A 319 0.24 8.47 15.58
CA ASP A 319 0.95 9.10 16.69
C ASP A 319 2.43 9.33 16.36
N GLY A 320 3.06 8.37 15.68
CA GLY A 320 4.43 8.49 15.21
C GLY A 320 4.61 9.59 14.18
N ARG A 321 3.65 9.76 13.25
CA ARG A 321 3.61 10.88 12.30
C ARG A 321 3.51 12.23 13.03
N ASP A 322 2.65 12.34 14.03
CA ASP A 322 2.54 13.54 14.86
C ASP A 322 3.86 13.87 15.57
N LEU A 323 4.55 12.86 16.10
CA LEU A 323 5.85 13.03 16.75
C LEU A 323 6.94 13.45 15.77
N VAL A 324 6.98 12.86 14.58
CA VAL A 324 7.89 13.26 13.49
C VAL A 324 7.63 14.72 13.12
N TRP A 325 6.37 15.12 12.96
CA TRP A 325 6.02 16.49 12.62
C TRP A 325 6.48 17.48 13.70
N LYS A 326 6.16 17.22 14.97
CA LYS A 326 6.62 18.03 16.10
C LYS A 326 8.15 18.12 16.16
N PHE A 327 8.84 17.01 15.89
CA PHE A 327 10.29 16.98 15.86
C PHE A 327 10.86 17.85 14.73
N LEU A 328 10.29 17.77 13.54
CA LEU A 328 10.69 18.61 12.40
C LEU A 328 10.45 20.09 12.70
N GLN A 329 9.28 20.45 13.25
CA GLN A 329 8.99 21.84 13.65
C GLN A 329 10.01 22.40 14.62
N LYS A 330 10.33 21.63 15.67
CA LYS A 330 11.27 22.03 16.72
C LYS A 330 12.70 22.17 16.21
N ASN A 331 13.14 21.28 15.32
CA ASN A 331 14.55 21.12 14.96
C ASN A 331 14.89 21.61 13.55
N TRP A 332 13.94 22.16 12.78
CA TRP A 332 14.14 22.49 11.36
C TRP A 332 15.39 23.32 11.10
N LYS A 333 15.63 24.38 11.90
CA LYS A 333 16.84 25.22 11.74
C LYS A 333 18.13 24.42 11.92
N SER A 334 18.20 23.61 12.96
CA SER A 334 19.37 22.75 13.22
C SER A 334 19.54 21.69 12.13
N LEU A 335 18.44 21.14 11.61
CA LEU A 335 18.49 20.21 10.47
C LEU A 335 19.01 20.91 9.20
N VAL A 336 18.58 22.14 8.93
CA VAL A 336 19.09 22.94 7.80
C VAL A 336 20.59 23.23 7.96
N GLU A 337 21.03 23.65 9.14
CA GLU A 337 22.44 23.90 9.44
C GLU A 337 23.29 22.64 9.29
N ARG A 338 22.79 21.50 9.77
CA ARG A 338 23.51 20.23 9.77
C ARG A 338 23.59 19.59 8.38
N PHE A 339 22.48 19.55 7.65
CA PHE A 339 22.39 18.83 6.37
C PHE A 339 22.73 19.74 5.17
N GLY A 340 22.66 21.05 5.35
CA GLY A 340 22.82 22.06 4.29
C GLY A 340 21.48 22.47 3.68
N ASP A 341 21.33 23.76 3.42
CA ASP A 341 20.13 24.42 2.88
C ASP A 341 19.77 24.01 1.43
N LYS A 342 20.63 23.24 0.77
CA LYS A 342 20.45 22.68 -0.58
C LYS A 342 20.39 21.15 -0.61
N SER A 343 20.24 20.52 0.54
CA SER A 343 20.37 19.07 0.69
C SER A 343 19.12 18.30 0.27
N ASN A 344 19.28 17.30 -0.59
CA ASN A 344 18.19 16.39 -0.95
C ASN A 344 17.65 15.60 0.26
N PHE A 345 18.40 15.51 1.37
CA PHE A 345 17.92 14.88 2.60
C PHE A 345 16.76 15.65 3.22
N LEU A 346 16.78 16.99 3.19
CA LEU A 346 15.68 17.82 3.71
C LEU A 346 14.41 17.65 2.87
N ILE A 347 14.56 17.52 1.55
CA ILE A 347 13.44 17.18 0.64
C ILE A 347 12.83 15.84 1.07
N ALA A 348 13.66 14.83 1.28
CA ALA A 348 13.21 13.50 1.69
C ALA A 348 12.51 13.53 3.06
N PHE A 349 13.00 14.30 4.04
CA PHE A 349 12.34 14.42 5.35
C PHE A 349 10.93 15.02 5.24
N VAL A 350 10.75 16.01 4.35
CA VAL A 350 9.42 16.59 4.10
C VAL A 350 8.52 15.60 3.38
N GLU A 351 8.96 15.03 2.25
CA GLU A 351 8.10 14.14 1.45
C GLU A 351 7.73 12.87 2.24
N TYR A 352 8.70 12.19 2.85
CA TYR A 352 8.41 10.92 3.52
C TYR A 352 7.97 11.08 4.98
N GLY A 353 8.28 12.21 5.61
CA GLY A 353 7.87 12.50 6.99
C GLY A 353 6.44 12.97 7.11
N LEU A 354 5.91 13.64 6.07
CA LEU A 354 4.69 14.43 6.17
C LEU A 354 3.59 14.07 5.15
N SER A 355 3.83 13.17 4.19
CA SER A 355 2.82 12.83 3.17
C SER A 355 1.57 12.09 3.69
N ASP A 356 1.68 11.41 4.83
CA ASP A 356 0.68 10.42 5.26
C ASP A 356 -0.40 10.96 6.21
N PHE A 357 -0.44 12.26 6.47
CA PHE A 357 -1.57 12.90 7.15
C PHE A 357 -2.84 12.82 6.29
N ALA A 358 -4.00 13.00 6.93
CA ALA A 358 -5.29 12.87 6.25
C ALA A 358 -6.31 13.93 6.69
N ASP A 359 -5.83 15.08 7.20
CA ASP A 359 -6.68 16.18 7.66
C ASP A 359 -6.17 17.55 7.17
N GLU A 360 -7.12 18.42 6.81
CA GLU A 360 -6.84 19.76 6.25
C GLU A 360 -6.18 20.72 7.25
N LYS A 361 -6.38 20.48 8.55
CA LYS A 361 -5.81 21.32 9.59
C LYS A 361 -4.30 21.14 9.62
N THR A 362 -3.82 19.89 9.67
CA THR A 362 -2.40 19.58 9.62
C THR A 362 -1.76 20.05 8.31
N ALA A 363 -2.46 19.92 7.17
CA ALA A 363 -2.01 20.48 5.90
C ALA A 363 -1.78 22.00 5.99
N SER A 364 -2.72 22.73 6.58
CA SER A 364 -2.60 24.18 6.78
C SER A 364 -1.43 24.54 7.70
N GLU A 365 -1.23 23.80 8.79
CA GLU A 365 -0.11 23.98 9.71
C GLU A 365 1.25 23.73 9.03
N ILE A 366 1.38 22.67 8.23
CA ILE A 366 2.57 22.36 7.44
C ILE A 366 2.89 23.52 6.49
N LYS A 367 1.88 24.00 5.76
CA LYS A 367 2.04 25.11 4.82
C LYS A 367 2.56 26.36 5.53
N SER A 368 1.87 26.82 6.58
CA SER A 368 2.25 28.03 7.31
C SER A 368 3.62 27.92 7.95
N PHE A 369 3.99 26.75 8.47
CA PHE A 369 5.32 26.52 9.01
C PHE A 369 6.40 26.74 7.95
N PHE A 370 6.33 26.06 6.80
CA PHE A 370 7.38 26.18 5.78
C PHE A 370 7.41 27.54 5.06
N GLU A 371 6.27 28.23 4.96
CA GLU A 371 6.22 29.64 4.55
C GLU A 371 6.98 30.54 5.53
N SER A 372 6.76 30.35 6.84
CA SER A 372 7.44 31.13 7.89
C SER A 372 8.95 30.85 7.97
N MET A 373 9.37 29.62 7.66
CA MET A 373 10.77 29.22 7.65
C MET A 373 11.53 29.73 6.41
N ASN A 374 10.82 30.28 5.41
CA ASN A 374 11.38 30.77 4.15
C ASN A 374 12.44 29.79 3.58
N THR A 375 12.05 28.54 3.34
CA THR A 375 12.94 27.48 2.84
C THR A 375 12.57 27.09 1.39
N PRO A 376 13.04 27.81 0.35
CA PRO A 376 12.65 27.57 -1.04
C PRO A 376 12.90 26.14 -1.52
N LEU A 377 13.94 25.48 -0.99
CA LEU A 377 14.30 24.11 -1.34
C LEU A 377 13.12 23.14 -1.23
N VAL A 378 12.29 23.29 -0.19
CA VAL A 378 11.18 22.37 0.09
C VAL A 378 9.83 22.88 -0.41
N ALA A 379 9.75 24.01 -1.11
CA ALA A 379 8.48 24.58 -1.57
C ALA A 379 7.69 23.61 -2.47
N ARG A 380 8.36 22.96 -3.44
CA ARG A 380 7.74 21.95 -4.30
C ARG A 380 7.39 20.66 -3.53
N PRO A 381 8.30 20.07 -2.73
CA PRO A 381 7.98 18.96 -1.83
C PRO A 381 6.76 19.21 -0.92
N VAL A 382 6.69 20.39 -0.29
CA VAL A 382 5.56 20.81 0.53
C VAL A 382 4.28 20.82 -0.29
N LYS A 383 4.28 21.43 -1.48
CA LYS A 383 3.09 21.41 -2.35
C LYS A 383 2.58 19.99 -2.62
N LYS A 384 3.48 19.06 -2.96
CA LYS A 384 3.14 17.64 -3.19
C LYS A 384 2.60 16.96 -1.93
N VAL A 385 3.17 17.24 -0.77
CA VAL A 385 2.68 16.76 0.53
C VAL A 385 1.25 17.26 0.76
N LEU A 386 1.00 18.56 0.58
CA LEU A 386 -0.33 19.15 0.77
C LEU A 386 -1.37 18.57 -0.19
N GLU A 387 -1.02 18.39 -1.47
CA GLU A 387 -1.87 17.71 -2.46
C GLU A 387 -2.21 16.28 -2.01
N THR A 388 -1.24 15.55 -1.46
CA THR A 388 -1.43 14.19 -0.94
C THR A 388 -2.37 14.17 0.27
N ILE A 389 -2.16 15.06 1.24
CA ILE A 389 -3.01 15.15 2.44
C ILE A 389 -4.44 15.51 2.05
N HIS A 390 -4.61 16.44 1.11
CA HIS A 390 -5.93 16.83 0.61
C HIS A 390 -6.67 15.64 -0.03
N MET A 391 -6.03 14.90 -0.94
CA MET A 391 -6.63 13.71 -1.54
C MET A 391 -7.06 12.67 -0.48
N ARG A 392 -6.22 12.45 0.53
CA ARG A 392 -6.50 11.51 1.64
C ARG A 392 -7.69 11.97 2.49
N SER A 393 -7.75 13.26 2.81
CA SER A 393 -8.86 13.90 3.50
C SER A 393 -10.18 13.73 2.73
N GLU A 394 -10.17 13.95 1.41
CA GLU A 394 -11.36 13.75 0.56
C GLU A 394 -11.81 12.27 0.50
N VAL A 395 -10.87 11.32 0.43
CA VAL A 395 -11.21 9.89 0.49
C VAL A 395 -11.92 9.56 1.82
N LEU A 396 -11.40 10.02 2.96
CA LEU A 396 -12.06 9.79 4.25
C LEU A 396 -13.45 10.43 4.31
N LYS A 397 -13.61 11.66 3.83
CA LYS A 397 -14.93 12.32 3.80
C LYS A 397 -15.93 11.55 2.95
N ARG A 398 -15.50 11.03 1.80
CA ARG A 398 -16.36 10.34 0.83
C ARG A 398 -16.72 8.92 1.27
N ASP A 399 -15.75 8.13 1.69
CA ASP A 399 -15.90 6.67 1.77
C ASP A 399 -15.98 6.11 3.20
N SER A 400 -15.58 6.90 4.22
CA SER A 400 -15.38 6.38 5.59
C SER A 400 -16.61 5.67 6.15
N LYS A 401 -17.81 6.24 5.99
CA LYS A 401 -19.05 5.64 6.49
C LYS A 401 -19.34 4.27 5.85
N ALA A 402 -19.20 4.16 4.53
CA ALA A 402 -19.47 2.91 3.82
C ALA A 402 -18.45 1.83 4.18
N ILE A 403 -17.18 2.21 4.35
CA ILE A 403 -16.11 1.32 4.82
C ILE A 403 -16.43 0.83 6.25
N GLU A 404 -16.77 1.72 7.17
CA GLU A 404 -17.13 1.40 8.55
C GLU A 404 -18.29 0.39 8.62
N GLU A 405 -19.38 0.66 7.89
CA GLU A 405 -20.56 -0.21 7.85
C GLU A 405 -20.26 -1.59 7.27
N TYR A 406 -19.36 -1.68 6.29
CA TYR A 406 -18.92 -2.96 5.72
C TYR A 406 -18.05 -3.74 6.71
N LEU A 407 -17.03 -3.09 7.29
CA LEU A 407 -16.06 -3.72 8.18
C LEU A 407 -16.69 -4.22 9.49
N LYS A 408 -17.69 -3.52 10.04
CA LYS A 408 -18.43 -3.98 11.23
C LYS A 408 -19.25 -5.25 11.01
N LYS A 409 -19.44 -5.67 9.75
CA LYS A 409 -20.17 -6.89 9.37
C LYS A 409 -19.24 -8.06 9.02
N GLN A 410 -17.93 -7.82 8.95
CA GLN A 410 -16.91 -8.84 8.72
C GLN A 410 -16.49 -9.46 10.05
#